data_AF-A0A7G2M3X6-F1
#
_entry.id   AF-A0A7G2M3X6-F1
#
_cell.length_a   1.000
_cell.length_b   1.000
_cell.length_c   1.000
_cell.angle_alpha   90.00
_cell.angle_beta   90.00
_cell.angle_gamma   90.00
#
_symmetry.space_group_name_H-M   'P 1'
#
loop_
_entity.id
_entity.type
_entity.pdbx_description
1 polymer ?
#
loop_
_entity_poly.entity_id
_entity_poly.type
_entity_poly.pdbx_seq_one_letter_code
_entity_poly.pdbx_strand_id
1 'polypeptide(L)' 'MEKDVLKEAVQVCLTINHENFDREYNGLLKAMQNLGLQKGLIITLNQSDTFEKNGMTIKMIPASEFLMDGI' A
#
# COMPACT_ATOMS: atom_id res chain seq x y z
N MET A 1 10.74 4.92 -19.86
CA MET A 1 10.63 5.01 -18.39
C MET A 1 11.01 6.43 -18.00
N GLU A 2 10.05 7.25 -17.59
CA GLU A 2 10.35 8.54 -16.97
C GLU A 2 11.08 8.27 -15.66
N LYS A 3 12.26 8.88 -15.48
CA LYS A 3 13.20 8.53 -14.41
C LYS A 3 13.05 9.34 -13.12
N ASP A 4 12.06 10.23 -13.03
CA ASP A 4 11.94 11.16 -11.88
C ASP A 4 10.50 11.31 -11.35
N VAL A 5 9.60 10.39 -11.71
CA VAL A 5 8.21 10.39 -11.20
C VAL A 5 8.05 9.26 -10.19
N LEU A 6 7.81 9.62 -8.93
CA LEU A 6 7.36 8.68 -7.91
C LEU A 6 5.97 8.16 -8.29
N LYS A 7 5.86 6.85 -8.49
CA LYS A 7 4.61 6.22 -8.93
C LYS A 7 3.75 5.75 -7.77
N GLU A 8 4.36 5.13 -6.77
CA GLU A 8 3.63 4.44 -5.71
C GLU A 8 4.49 4.23 -4.47
N ALA A 9 3.85 4.18 -3.30
CA ALA A 9 4.44 3.71 -2.06
C ALA A 9 3.86 2.33 -1.76
N VAL A 10 4.74 1.38 -1.46
CA VAL A 10 4.37 -0.02 -1.21
C VAL A 10 4.86 -0.42 0.17
N GLN A 11 3.97 -1.04 0.94
CA GLN A 11 4.32 -1.76 2.15
C GLN A 11 4.06 -3.27 1.96
N VAL A 12 4.94 -4.12 2.48
CA VAL A 12 4.83 -5.57 2.34
C VAL A 12 4.91 -6.23 3.72
N CYS A 13 3.95 -7.09 4.03
CA CYS A 13 3.97 -7.89 5.25
C CYS A 13 3.29 -9.25 5.00
N LEU A 14 3.54 -10.26 5.84
CA LEU A 14 2.92 -11.58 5.63
C LEU A 14 1.41 -11.55 5.90
N THR A 15 1.03 -10.94 7.03
CA THR A 15 -0.35 -10.89 7.53
C THR A 15 -0.57 -9.60 8.31
N ILE A 16 -1.73 -8.98 8.12
CA ILE A 16 -2.23 -7.86 8.91
C ILE A 16 -3.15 -8.38 10.01
N ASN A 17 -2.95 -7.92 11.23
CA ASN A 17 -3.77 -8.18 12.40
C ASN A 17 -3.86 -6.93 13.29
N HIS A 18 -4.61 -7.00 14.39
CA HIS A 18 -4.83 -5.87 15.29
C HIS A 18 -3.54 -5.34 15.94
N GLU A 19 -2.49 -6.16 16.09
CA GLU A 19 -1.23 -5.75 16.72
C GLU A 19 -0.32 -4.97 15.76
N ASN A 20 -0.43 -5.20 14.45
CA ASN A 20 0.42 -4.57 13.45
C ASN A 20 -0.29 -3.58 12.53
N PHE A 21 -1.62 -3.61 12.45
CA PHE A 21 -2.39 -2.79 11.51
C PHE A 21 -1.99 -1.31 11.56
N ASP A 22 -1.98 -0.72 12.76
CA ASP A 22 -1.65 0.69 12.92
C ASP A 22 -0.24 1.03 12.46
N ARG A 23 0.73 0.12 12.65
CA ARG A 23 2.11 0.32 12.22
C ARG A 23 2.22 0.28 10.70
N GLU A 24 1.63 -0.74 10.07
CA GLU A 24 1.73 -0.92 8.61
C GLU A 24 0.93 0.15 7.85
N TYR A 25 -0.29 0.42 8.29
CA TYR A 25 -1.16 1.41 7.67
C TYR A 25 -0.64 2.84 7.87
N ASN A 26 -0.32 3.26 9.10
CA ASN A 26 0.10 4.65 9.33
C ASN A 26 1.50 4.94 8.78
N GLY A 27 2.38 3.93 8.73
CA GLY A 27 3.69 4.05 8.08
C GLY A 27 3.54 4.37 6.59
N LEU A 28 2.72 3.59 5.88
CA LEU A 28 2.42 3.81 4.47
C LEU A 28 1.70 5.15 4.23
N LEU A 29 0.67 5.46 5.02
CA LEU A 29 -0.07 6.71 4.91
C LEU A 29 0.83 7.93 5.07
N LYS A 30 1.76 7.91 6.04
CA LYS A 30 2.70 9.01 6.26
C LYS A 30 3.70 9.14 5.10
N ALA A 31 4.16 8.02 4.54
CA ALA A 31 5.00 8.04 3.34
C ALA A 31 4.26 8.65 2.15
N MET A 32 3.01 8.24 1.91
CA MET A 32 2.17 8.80 0.85
C MET A 32 1.99 10.31 1.00
N GLN A 33 1.67 10.79 2.21
CA GLN A 33 1.54 12.22 2.50
C GLN A 33 2.83 12.99 2.21
N ASN A 34 3.99 12.48 2.66
CA ASN A 34 5.28 13.13 2.46
C ASN A 34 5.70 13.17 0.99
N LEU A 35 5.26 12.19 0.20
CA LEU A 35 5.59 12.06 -1.22
C LEU A 35 4.52 12.65 -2.15
N GLY A 36 3.41 13.16 -1.60
CA GLY A 36 2.29 13.69 -2.38
C GLY A 36 1.52 12.63 -3.20
N LEU A 37 1.56 11.36 -2.76
CA LEU A 37 0.91 10.24 -3.45
C LEU A 37 -0.54 10.07 -2.99
N GLN A 38 -1.45 9.82 -3.94
CA GLN A 38 -2.86 9.54 -3.64
C GLN A 38 -3.15 8.04 -3.49
N LYS A 39 -2.26 7.17 -3.98
CA LYS A 39 -2.44 5.71 -4.00
C LYS A 39 -1.23 5.02 -3.37
N GLY A 40 -1.50 3.97 -2.61
CA GLY A 40 -0.48 3.09 -2.04
C GLY A 40 -0.98 1.66 -1.92
N LEU A 41 -0.04 0.73 -1.77
CA LEU A 41 -0.32 -0.70 -1.67
C LEU A 41 0.19 -1.30 -0.37
N ILE A 42 -0.60 -2.17 0.24
CA ILE A 42 -0.16 -3.15 1.24
C ILE A 42 -0.22 -4.52 0.58
N ILE A 43 0.93 -5.13 0.33
CA ILE A 43 0.99 -6.48 -0.22
C ILE A 43 1.05 -7.47 0.94
N THR A 44 0.13 -8.43 0.93
CA THR A 44 0.04 -9.51 1.93
C THR A 44 0.17 -10.89 1.31
N LEU A 45 0.21 -11.95 2.13
CA LEU A 45 0.16 -13.32 1.61
C LEU A 45 -1.16 -13.61 0.88
N ASN A 46 -2.29 -13.26 1.49
CA ASN A 46 -3.62 -13.69 1.06
C ASN A 46 -4.78 -12.82 1.57
N GLN A 47 -4.52 -11.60 2.04
CA GLN A 47 -5.55 -10.68 2.52
C GLN A 47 -5.79 -9.54 1.53
N SER A 48 -7.05 -9.12 1.44
CA SER A 48 -7.46 -8.01 0.60
C SER A 48 -8.37 -7.05 1.38
N ASP A 49 -8.18 -5.75 1.19
CA ASP A 49 -9.04 -4.70 1.75
C ASP A 49 -8.77 -3.36 1.04
N THR A 50 -9.59 -2.35 1.28
CA THR A 50 -9.37 -0.98 0.77
C THR A 50 -9.68 0.05 1.85
N PHE A 51 -8.71 0.93 2.08
CA PHE A 51 -8.79 1.99 3.08
C PHE A 51 -8.79 3.35 2.41
N GLU A 52 -9.77 4.18 2.73
CA GLU A 52 -9.87 5.55 2.22
C GLU A 52 -9.74 6.56 3.35
N LYS A 53 -8.86 7.57 3.17
CA LYS A 53 -8.67 8.64 4.15
C LYS A 53 -8.19 9.92 3.47
N ASN A 54 -8.92 11.01 3.65
CA ASN A 54 -8.55 12.34 3.16
C ASN A 54 -8.20 12.36 1.65
N GLY A 55 -8.95 11.63 0.82
CA GLY A 55 -8.70 11.54 -0.63
C GLY A 55 -7.52 10.65 -1.03
N MET A 56 -6.89 9.96 -0.08
CA MET A 56 -5.90 8.91 -0.34
C MET A 56 -6.52 7.52 -0.22
N THR A 57 -6.08 6.60 -1.07
CA THR A 57 -6.52 5.20 -1.07
C THR A 57 -5.32 4.27 -0.86
N ILE A 58 -5.43 3.38 0.12
CA ILE A 58 -4.51 2.26 0.31
C ILE A 58 -5.26 0.98 -0.03
N LYS A 59 -4.76 0.23 -1.00
CA LYS A 59 -5.28 -1.11 -1.31
C LYS A 59 -4.40 -2.17 -0.67
N MET A 60 -5.02 -3.06 0.10
CA MET A 60 -4.37 -4.28 0.54
C MET A 60 -4.70 -5.38 -0.46
N ILE A 61 -3.68 -6.04 -1.00
CA ILE A 61 -3.85 -7.13 -1.98
C ILE A 61 -2.91 -8.30 -1.70
N PRO A 62 -3.23 -9.53 -2.12
CA PRO A 62 -2.33 -10.67 -2.07
C PRO A 62 -1.15 -10.48 -3.03
N ALA A 63 0.01 -11.03 -2.67
CA ALA A 63 1.19 -11.04 -3.53
C ALA A 63 0.93 -11.71 -4.89
N SER A 64 0.05 -12.72 -4.93
CA SER A 64 -0.34 -13.36 -6.18
C SER A 64 -1.06 -12.39 -7.13
N GLU A 65 -1.91 -11.52 -6.61
CA GLU A 65 -2.61 -10.50 -7.42
C GLU A 65 -1.61 -9.47 -7.93
N PHE A 66 -0.73 -8.98 -7.05
CA PHE A 66 0.33 -8.04 -7.43
C PHE A 66 1.24 -8.57 -8.54
N LEU A 67 1.63 -9.84 -8.47
CA LEU A 67 2.50 -10.47 -9.48
C LEU A 67 1.78 -10.80 -10.79
N MET A 68 0.46 -11.00 -10.76
CA MET A 68 -0.34 -11.26 -11.97
C MET A 68 -0.66 -9.98 -12.74
N ASP A 69 -0.90 -8.87 -12.04
CA ASP A 69 -1.31 -7.61 -12.65
C ASP A 69 -0.16 -6.82 -13.31
N GLY A 70 1.10 -7.23 -13.09
CA GLY A 70 2.25 -6.76 -13.87
C GLY A 70 2.47 -5.24 -13.86
N ILE A 71 2.39 -4.61 -12.68
CA ILE A 71 2.74 -3.18 -12.49
C ILE A 71 4.25 -2.95 -12.72
#